data_AF-A0A5E4EPJ4-F1
#
_entry.id   AF-A0A5E4EPJ4-F1
#
_cell.length_a   1.000
_cell.length_b   1.000
_cell.length_c   1.000
_cell.angle_alpha   90.00
_cell.angle_beta   90.00
_cell.angle_gamma   90.00
#
_symmetry.space_group_name_H-M   'P 1'
#
loop_
_entity.id
_entity.type
_entity.pdbx_description
1 polymer ?
#
loop_
_entity_poly.entity_id
_entity_poly.type
_entity_poly.pdbx_seq_one_letter_code
_entity_poly.pdbx_strand_id
1 'polypeptide(L)'
;MYKMDFKAMLLLFASVLLVSAEVSSNHGPHDQELNIKDRHVRYGNLRKWNPLFRAPPSPRQMNEAAPTGVLVVMPLSASRVKTNRDCVPLCDKRCKIETNKIICRRSCMACCDRCKCVPPGDYGSNMNKCGKCYTGMNYHGHKCP
;
A
#
# COMPACT_ATOMS: atom_id res chain seq x y z
N MET A 1 6.37 22.94 -43.29
CA MET A 1 7.20 24.12 -42.93
C MET A 1 6.25 25.27 -42.62
N TYR A 2 5.85 25.40 -41.35
CA TYR A 2 4.84 26.36 -40.92
C TYR A 2 5.47 27.76 -40.85
N LYS A 3 5.20 28.62 -41.83
CA LYS A 3 5.55 30.04 -41.78
C LYS A 3 4.46 30.76 -40.98
N MET A 4 4.41 30.48 -39.68
CA MET A 4 3.47 31.14 -38.77
C MET A 4 4.00 32.54 -38.52
N ASP A 5 3.24 33.55 -38.95
CA ASP A 5 3.54 34.95 -38.70
C ASP A 5 3.74 35.17 -37.19
N PHE A 6 4.83 35.83 -36.79
CA PHE A 6 5.15 36.05 -35.38
C PHE A 6 4.04 36.80 -34.65
N LYS A 7 3.31 37.68 -35.35
CA LYS A 7 2.08 38.32 -34.82
C LYS A 7 0.97 37.30 -34.56
N ALA A 8 0.79 36.30 -35.42
CA ALA A 8 -0.21 35.25 -35.22
C ALA A 8 0.14 34.38 -34.00
N MET A 9 1.42 34.08 -33.79
CA MET A 9 1.87 33.38 -32.57
C MET A 9 1.62 34.23 -31.32
N LEU A 10 1.95 35.52 -31.34
CA LEU A 10 1.73 36.40 -30.20
C LEU A 10 0.24 36.50 -29.82
N LEU A 11 -0.64 36.58 -30.82
CA LEU A 11 -2.09 36.60 -30.61
C LEU A 11 -2.61 35.27 -30.06
N LEU A 12 -2.07 34.13 -30.54
CA LEU A 12 -2.42 32.82 -29.98
C LEU A 12 -1.97 32.69 -28.52
N PHE A 13 -0.73 33.07 -28.18
CA PHE A 13 -0.26 33.06 -26.79
C PHE A 13 -1.08 34.00 -25.89
N ALA A 14 -1.41 35.20 -26.36
CA ALA A 14 -2.26 36.12 -25.60
C ALA A 14 -3.67 35.56 -25.35
N SER A 15 -4.27 34.88 -26.34
CA SER A 15 -5.57 34.21 -26.16
C SER A 15 -5.49 33.06 -25.15
N VAL A 16 -4.44 32.24 -25.17
CA VAL A 16 -4.24 31.14 -24.20
C VAL A 16 -4.01 31.68 -22.79
N LEU A 17 -3.25 32.77 -22.64
CA LEU A 17 -3.04 33.41 -21.33
C LEU A 17 -4.32 34.07 -20.80
N LEU A 18 -5.15 34.68 -21.65
CA LEU A 18 -6.46 35.21 -21.26
C LEU A 18 -7.42 34.10 -20.80
N VAL A 19 -7.46 32.97 -21.49
CA VAL A 19 -8.29 31.80 -21.09
C VAL A 19 -7.79 31.18 -19.78
N SER A 20 -6.50 31.27 -19.47
CA SER A 20 -5.93 30.70 -18.25
C SER A 20 -6.17 31.54 -16.99
N ALA A 21 -6.55 32.82 -17.14
CA ALA A 21 -6.80 33.72 -16.02
C ALA A 21 -8.21 33.55 -15.38
N GLU A 22 -9.12 32.81 -16.03
CA GLU A 22 -10.50 32.62 -15.56
C GLU A 22 -10.77 31.25 -14.87
N VAL A 23 -9.73 30.47 -14.56
CA VAL A 23 -9.84 29.35 -13.59
C VAL A 23 -9.27 29.80 -12.25
N SER A 24 -9.73 30.97 -11.78
CA SER A 24 -9.60 31.38 -10.39
C SER A 24 -10.95 31.16 -9.72
N SER A 25 -10.93 30.30 -8.71
CA SER A 25 -11.89 30.27 -7.61
C SER A 25 -13.31 29.83 -7.93
N ASN A 26 -13.52 28.51 -7.96
CA ASN A 26 -14.69 27.87 -7.35
C ASN A 26 -14.31 26.45 -6.90
N HIS A 27 -13.37 26.33 -5.95
CA HIS A 27 -13.33 25.14 -5.12
C HIS A 27 -14.21 25.44 -3.91
N GLY A 28 -15.52 25.27 -4.10
CA GLY A 28 -16.46 25.21 -2.98
C GLY A 28 -16.01 24.10 -2.03
N PRO A 29 -16.28 24.24 -0.71
CA PRO A 29 -16.12 23.12 0.20
C PRO A 29 -17.12 22.05 -0.21
N HIS A 30 -16.66 21.06 -1.00
CA HIS A 30 -17.36 19.80 -1.17
C HIS A 30 -17.41 19.13 0.20
N ASP A 31 -18.51 19.35 0.90
CA ASP A 31 -19.26 18.39 1.69
C ASP A 31 -18.62 17.00 1.74
N GLN A 32 -17.63 16.85 2.61
CA GLN A 32 -17.13 15.55 3.05
C GLN A 32 -18.07 14.98 4.12
N GLU A 33 -19.33 14.80 3.75
CA GLU A 33 -20.31 14.06 4.54
C GLU A 33 -20.89 12.90 3.72
N LEU A 34 -20.01 12.12 3.07
CA LEU A 34 -20.38 10.87 2.43
C LEU A 34 -19.47 9.73 2.89
N ASN A 35 -19.97 9.10 3.96
CA ASN A 35 -19.97 7.66 4.17
C ASN A 35 -18.71 7.00 4.78
N ILE A 36 -18.33 7.46 5.97
CA ILE A 36 -17.51 6.70 6.94
C ILE A 36 -18.21 5.38 7.38
N LYS A 37 -19.53 5.28 7.23
CA LYS A 37 -20.32 4.12 7.66
C LYS A 37 -20.13 2.90 6.76
N ASP A 38 -19.96 3.07 5.44
CA ASP A 38 -19.84 1.94 4.51
C ASP A 38 -18.55 1.11 4.72
N ARG A 39 -17.44 1.79 5.04
CA ARG A 39 -16.14 1.11 5.25
C ARG A 39 -16.09 0.29 6.52
N HIS A 40 -16.81 0.70 7.57
CA HIS A 40 -16.96 -0.10 8.79
C HIS A 40 -17.87 -1.31 8.58
N VAL A 41 -18.87 -1.24 7.69
CA VAL A 41 -19.77 -2.38 7.41
C VAL A 41 -19.03 -3.52 6.70
N ARG A 42 -18.15 -3.20 5.73
CA ARG A 42 -17.29 -4.20 5.06
C ARG A 42 -16.32 -4.92 6.00
N TYR A 43 -15.76 -4.22 7.01
CA TYR A 43 -14.86 -4.82 8.01
C TYR A 43 -15.60 -5.46 9.20
N GLY A 44 -16.80 -4.97 9.52
CA GLY A 44 -17.60 -5.42 10.67
C GLY A 44 -18.30 -6.75 10.44
N ASN A 45 -18.70 -7.07 9.20
CA ASN A 45 -19.47 -8.28 8.91
C ASN A 45 -18.65 -9.59 8.81
N LEU A 46 -17.32 -9.52 8.84
CA LEU A 46 -16.46 -10.71 8.94
C LEU A 46 -16.26 -11.21 10.38
N ARG A 47 -16.80 -10.50 11.38
CA ARG A 47 -16.69 -10.88 12.81
C ARG A 47 -17.89 -11.69 13.34
N LYS A 48 -18.71 -12.29 12.48
CA LYS A 48 -19.62 -13.35 12.93
C LYS A 48 -18.89 -14.69 12.85
N TRP A 49 -18.20 -15.02 13.94
CA TRP A 49 -17.57 -16.31 14.17
C TRP A 49 -18.63 -17.42 14.01
N ASN A 50 -18.53 -18.22 12.95
CA ASN A 50 -19.19 -19.52 12.89
C ASN A 50 -18.34 -20.52 13.68
N PRO A 51 -18.86 -21.16 14.75
CA PRO A 51 -18.11 -22.08 15.60
C PRO A 51 -18.01 -23.51 15.00
N LEU A 52 -17.79 -23.64 13.69
CA LEU A 52 -17.44 -24.91 13.05
C LEU A 52 -15.94 -24.97 12.74
N PHE A 53 -15.11 -24.56 13.68
CA PHE A 53 -13.75 -25.05 13.75
C PHE A 53 -13.83 -26.50 14.18
N ARG A 54 -13.71 -27.44 13.23
CA ARG A 54 -13.34 -28.81 13.58
C ARG A 54 -12.03 -28.71 14.36
N ALA A 55 -12.03 -29.28 15.56
CA ALA A 55 -10.84 -29.36 16.38
C ALA A 55 -9.66 -29.89 15.52
N PRO A 56 -8.45 -29.34 15.66
CA PRO A 56 -7.27 -29.93 15.05
C PRO A 56 -7.18 -31.40 15.49
N PRO A 57 -6.84 -32.35 14.60
CA PRO A 57 -6.55 -33.71 15.04
C PRO A 57 -5.45 -33.67 16.10
N SER A 58 -5.58 -34.51 17.13
CA SER A 58 -4.63 -34.58 18.24
C SER A 58 -3.19 -34.69 17.73
N PRO A 59 -2.21 -34.07 18.42
CA PRO A 59 -0.81 -34.25 18.06
C PRO A 59 -0.46 -35.73 18.16
N ARG A 60 -0.19 -36.39 17.03
CA ARG A 60 0.54 -37.66 17.07
C ARG A 60 1.89 -37.34 17.66
N GLN A 61 2.24 -37.98 18.78
CA GLN A 61 3.63 -38.00 19.24
C GLN A 61 4.45 -38.70 18.17
N MET A 62 5.19 -37.91 17.38
CA MET A 62 6.30 -38.42 16.58
C MET A 62 7.52 -38.36 17.47
N ASN A 63 7.98 -39.54 17.86
CA ASN A 63 9.21 -39.72 18.62
C ASN A 63 10.40 -39.26 17.76
N GLU A 64 11.18 -38.36 18.37
CA GLU A 64 12.60 -38.09 18.15
C GLU A 64 13.32 -38.91 17.06
N ALA A 65 13.65 -38.24 15.96
CA ALA A 65 14.91 -38.44 15.25
C ALA A 65 15.19 -37.18 14.43
N ALA A 66 16.04 -36.30 14.97
CA ALA A 66 16.55 -35.15 14.24
C ALA A 66 17.33 -35.62 13.00
N PRO A 67 17.25 -34.85 11.91
CA PRO A 67 18.48 -34.29 11.40
C PRO A 67 18.37 -32.76 11.30
N THR A 68 19.40 -32.15 11.85
CA THR A 68 19.85 -30.77 11.74
C THR A 68 19.50 -30.13 10.40
N GLY A 69 18.76 -29.00 10.41
CA GLY A 69 18.60 -28.20 9.19
C GLY A 69 17.45 -27.19 9.20
N VAL A 70 17.78 -25.97 9.58
CA VAL A 70 17.01 -24.73 9.35
C VAL A 70 15.76 -24.53 10.22
N LEU A 71 15.98 -24.04 11.44
CA LEU A 71 15.01 -23.15 12.09
C LEU A 71 14.81 -21.93 11.19
N VAL A 72 13.75 -21.89 10.39
CA VAL A 72 13.21 -20.61 9.91
C VAL A 72 12.50 -19.99 11.11
N VAL A 73 13.28 -19.41 12.02
CA VAL A 73 12.78 -18.46 13.01
C VAL A 73 12.22 -17.31 12.19
N MET A 74 10.90 -17.26 12.00
CA MET A 74 10.26 -16.10 11.39
C MET A 74 10.48 -14.96 12.38
N PRO A 75 11.38 -14.00 12.10
CA PRO A 75 11.73 -13.08 13.14
C PRO A 75 10.59 -12.06 13.23
N LEU A 76 10.13 -11.79 14.45
CA LEU A 76 9.30 -10.64 14.81
C LEU A 76 10.03 -9.28 14.61
N SER A 77 11.17 -9.29 13.93
CA SER A 77 11.96 -8.13 13.56
C SER A 77 11.65 -7.70 12.13
N ALA A 78 11.74 -6.41 11.87
CA ALA A 78 11.52 -5.85 10.54
C ALA A 78 12.49 -6.49 9.54
N SER A 79 11.98 -6.90 8.37
CA SER A 79 12.85 -7.47 7.34
C SER A 79 13.63 -6.33 6.67
N ARG A 80 14.95 -6.29 6.93
CA ARG A 80 15.87 -5.33 6.31
C ARG A 80 16.12 -5.75 4.87
N VAL A 81 15.92 -4.83 3.94
CA VAL A 81 16.02 -5.03 2.50
C VAL A 81 17.37 -4.51 2.03
N LYS A 82 18.17 -5.34 1.36
CA LYS A 82 19.46 -4.92 0.80
C LYS A 82 19.31 -4.51 -0.65
N THR A 83 18.45 -5.22 -1.38
CA THR A 83 18.17 -4.99 -2.79
C THR A 83 16.68 -4.93 -3.05
N ASN A 84 16.26 -4.31 -4.14
CA ASN A 84 14.84 -4.20 -4.50
C ASN A 84 14.19 -5.56 -4.79
N ARG A 85 14.99 -6.60 -5.07
CA ARG A 85 14.49 -7.95 -5.24
C ARG A 85 14.00 -8.56 -3.93
N ASP A 86 14.58 -8.17 -2.80
CA ASP A 86 14.17 -8.64 -1.48
C ASP A 86 12.77 -8.12 -1.09
N CYS A 87 12.32 -7.01 -1.71
CA CYS A 87 10.99 -6.46 -1.50
C CYS A 87 9.88 -7.39 -1.98
N VAL A 88 10.09 -8.11 -3.08
CA VAL A 88 9.04 -8.90 -3.75
C VAL A 88 8.41 -9.92 -2.80
N PRO A 89 9.15 -10.88 -2.21
CA PRO A 89 8.56 -11.89 -1.33
C PRO A 89 8.02 -11.30 -0.02
N LEU A 90 8.52 -10.14 0.42
CA LEU A 90 8.04 -9.46 1.62
C LEU A 90 6.69 -8.78 1.36
N CYS A 91 6.57 -8.08 0.23
CA CYS A 91 5.34 -7.42 -0.17
C CYS A 91 4.23 -8.42 -0.54
N ASP A 92 4.58 -9.56 -1.11
CA ASP A 92 3.62 -10.64 -1.36
C ASP A 92 3.00 -11.17 -0.06
N LYS A 93 3.82 -11.33 0.99
CA LYS A 93 3.33 -11.70 2.32
C LYS A 93 2.49 -10.58 2.93
N ARG A 94 2.97 -9.34 2.88
CA ARG A 94 2.30 -8.16 3.45
C ARG A 94 0.88 -7.96 2.91
N CYS A 95 0.70 -8.24 1.62
CA CYS A 95 -0.55 -8.03 0.89
C CYS A 95 -1.40 -9.29 0.74
N LYS A 96 -1.08 -10.38 1.46
CA LYS A 96 -1.71 -11.69 1.24
C LYS A 96 -3.22 -11.69 1.45
N ILE A 97 -3.70 -11.00 2.48
CA ILE A 97 -5.12 -10.91 2.85
C ILE A 97 -5.85 -9.71 2.25
N GLU A 98 -5.12 -8.80 1.62
CA GLU A 98 -5.69 -7.56 1.08
C GLU A 98 -6.54 -7.86 -0.15
N THR A 99 -7.70 -7.21 -0.28
CA THR A 99 -8.61 -7.46 -1.41
C THR A 99 -7.99 -6.94 -2.71
N ASN A 100 -7.44 -5.73 -2.69
CA ASN A 100 -6.78 -5.11 -3.83
C ASN A 100 -5.27 -5.40 -3.84
N LYS A 101 -4.91 -6.69 -4.01
CA LYS A 101 -3.51 -7.16 -3.97
C LYS A 101 -2.58 -6.38 -4.90
N ILE A 102 -3.04 -6.00 -6.09
CA ILE A 102 -2.24 -5.26 -7.07
C ILE A 102 -1.83 -3.88 -6.55
N ILE A 103 -2.80 -3.12 -6.00
CA ILE A 103 -2.54 -1.78 -5.46
C ILE A 103 -1.64 -1.89 -4.23
N CYS A 104 -1.96 -2.82 -3.32
CA CYS A 104 -1.16 -3.07 -2.12
C CYS A 104 0.29 -3.42 -2.48
N ARG A 105 0.51 -4.33 -3.44
CA ARG A 105 1.88 -4.72 -3.83
C ARG A 105 2.63 -3.56 -4.48
N ARG A 106 1.96 -2.75 -5.32
CA ARG A 106 2.56 -1.56 -5.96
C ARG A 106 3.00 -0.53 -4.91
N SER A 107 2.12 -0.17 -3.97
CA SER A 107 2.48 0.76 -2.90
C SER A 107 3.56 0.18 -1.99
N CYS A 108 3.45 -1.11 -1.62
CA CYS A 108 4.47 -1.80 -0.82
C CYS A 108 5.85 -1.75 -1.48
N MET A 109 5.95 -2.07 -2.76
CA MET A 109 7.22 -2.08 -3.49
C MET A 109 7.86 -0.69 -3.55
N ALA A 110 7.07 0.36 -3.81
CA ALA A 110 7.57 1.74 -3.81
C ALA A 110 8.06 2.18 -2.43
N CYS A 111 7.31 1.84 -1.38
CA CYS A 111 7.71 2.13 0.00
C CYS A 111 8.96 1.34 0.42
N CYS A 112 9.04 0.07 0.02
CA CYS A 112 10.17 -0.80 0.30
C CYS A 112 11.45 -0.32 -0.40
N ASP A 113 11.36 0.08 -1.66
CA ASP A 113 12.51 0.62 -2.40
C ASP A 113 13.06 1.88 -1.72
N ARG A 114 12.20 2.78 -1.25
CA ARG A 114 12.64 4.01 -0.59
C ARG A 114 13.13 3.78 0.84
N CYS A 115 12.40 3.01 1.63
CA CYS A 115 12.65 2.84 3.06
C CYS A 115 13.51 1.63 3.41
N LYS A 116 13.84 0.78 2.42
CA LYS A 116 14.63 -0.45 2.56
C LYS A 116 14.16 -1.35 3.72
N CYS A 117 12.85 -1.40 3.91
CA CYS A 117 12.20 -2.16 4.99
C CYS A 117 10.76 -2.51 4.62
N VAL A 118 10.29 -3.69 5.01
CA VAL A 118 8.86 -4.07 4.98
C VAL A 118 8.47 -4.60 6.37
N PRO A 119 7.39 -4.07 6.98
CA PRO A 119 6.93 -4.52 8.29
C PRO A 119 6.43 -5.98 8.23
N PRO A 120 6.69 -6.79 9.27
CA PRO A 120 6.26 -8.18 9.29
C PRO A 120 4.74 -8.29 9.49
N GLY A 121 4.14 -9.36 8.97
CA GLY A 121 2.70 -9.60 9.04
C GLY A 121 1.91 -8.95 7.91
N ASP A 122 0.59 -8.98 8.00
CA ASP A 122 -0.35 -8.46 7.01
C ASP A 122 -0.51 -6.93 7.05
N TYR A 123 -1.21 -6.36 6.07
CA TYR A 123 -1.56 -4.93 5.97
C TYR A 123 -1.96 -4.32 7.32
N GLY A 124 -1.38 -3.16 7.66
CA GLY A 124 -1.65 -2.39 8.87
C GLY A 124 -1.01 -2.92 10.16
N SER A 125 -0.43 -4.13 10.17
CA SER A 125 0.18 -4.71 11.37
C SER A 125 1.66 -4.30 11.54
N ASN A 126 2.16 -4.21 12.79
CA ASN A 126 3.59 -4.02 13.10
C ASN A 126 4.29 -2.82 12.42
N MET A 127 3.54 -1.77 12.12
CA MET A 127 3.99 -0.62 11.33
C MET A 127 5.19 0.11 11.94
N ASN A 128 5.30 0.12 13.27
CA ASN A 128 6.41 0.70 14.01
C ASN A 128 7.76 0.02 13.75
N LYS A 129 7.78 -1.20 13.18
CA LYS A 129 9.02 -1.96 12.93
C LYS A 129 9.92 -1.35 11.86
N CYS A 130 9.36 -0.60 10.90
CA CYS A 130 10.13 0.09 9.85
C CYS A 130 10.27 1.60 10.06
N GLY A 131 9.92 2.09 11.25
CA GLY A 131 10.07 3.50 11.63
C GLY A 131 9.24 4.47 10.76
N LYS A 132 9.56 5.76 10.90
CA LYS A 132 8.78 6.86 10.30
C LYS A 132 8.81 6.88 8.77
N CYS A 133 9.87 6.37 8.14
CA CYS A 133 9.95 6.35 6.67
C CYS A 133 8.78 5.56 6.09
N TYR A 134 8.57 4.33 6.56
CA TYR A 134 7.51 3.47 6.01
C TYR A 134 6.13 3.95 6.43
N THR A 135 5.95 4.41 7.67
CA THR A 135 4.63 4.81 8.18
C THR A 135 4.16 6.19 7.72
N GLY A 136 5.11 7.08 7.38
CA GLY A 136 4.83 8.44 6.93
C GLY A 136 4.91 8.64 5.41
N MET A 137 5.17 7.58 4.64
CA MET A 137 5.29 7.65 3.18
C MET A 137 3.97 7.26 2.50
N ASN A 138 3.72 7.92 1.36
CA ASN A 138 2.62 7.60 0.47
C ASN A 138 3.13 7.44 -0.97
N TYR A 139 2.47 6.58 -1.74
CA TYR A 139 2.69 6.36 -3.17
C TYR A 139 1.41 6.70 -3.93
N HIS A 140 1.42 7.79 -4.71
CA HIS A 140 0.24 8.32 -5.43
C HIS A 140 -1.03 8.38 -4.56
N GLY A 141 -0.93 8.92 -3.34
CA GLY A 141 -2.05 9.04 -2.40
C GLY A 141 -2.38 7.76 -1.61
N HIS A 142 -1.78 6.61 -1.94
CA HIS A 142 -1.91 5.39 -1.16
C HIS A 142 -0.86 5.33 -0.06
N LYS A 143 -1.28 5.03 1.17
CA LYS A 143 -0.34 4.78 2.28
C LYS A 143 0.44 3.49 2.01
N CYS A 144 1.62 3.40 2.60
CA CYS A 144 2.33 2.13 2.67
C CYS A 144 1.48 1.11 3.46
N PRO A 145 1.39 -0.15 2.99
CA PRO A 145 0.55 -1.19 3.58
C PRO A 145 1.09 -1.76 4.89
#